data_AF-A0A3M2H5L4-F1
#
_entry.id   AF-A0A3M2H5L4-F1
#
_cell.length_a   1.000
_cell.length_b   1.000
_cell.length_c   1.000
_cell.angle_alpha   90.00
_cell.angle_beta   90.00
_cell.angle_gamma   90.00
#
_symmetry.space_group_name_H-M   'P 1'
#
loop_
_entity.id
_entity.type
_entity.pdbx_description
1 polymer ?
#
loop_
_entity_poly.entity_id
_entity_poly.type
_entity_poly.pdbx_seq_one_letter_code
_entity_poly.pdbx_strand_id
1 'polypeptide(L)' 'PIARHLERRGEGLHHVGYRVDDCAAALAALVAAGATPIDEAPRPGSRGTTVAFIHPKGAFGTLIELVQENP' A
#
# COMPACT_ATOMS: atom_id res chain seq x y z
N PRO A 1 9.53 5.95 -7.25
CA PRO A 1 8.07 6.15 -7.08
C PRO A 1 7.69 7.62 -6.85
N ILE A 2 8.33 8.30 -5.88
CA ILE A 2 7.99 9.68 -5.51
C ILE A 2 8.36 10.70 -6.61
N ALA A 3 9.53 10.58 -7.25
CA ALA A 3 9.96 11.49 -8.31
C ALA A 3 8.95 11.56 -9.47
N ARG A 4 8.55 10.38 -9.97
CA ARG A 4 7.50 10.27 -11.01
C ARG A 4 6.14 10.81 -10.55
N HIS A 5 5.81 10.75 -9.27
CA HIS A 5 4.58 11.37 -8.75
C HIS A 5 4.68 12.90 -8.83
N LEU A 6 5.78 13.46 -8.32
CA LEU A 6 6.02 14.91 -8.34
C LEU A 6 6.00 15.47 -9.78
N GLU A 7 6.67 14.79 -10.72
CA GLU A 7 6.67 15.18 -12.14
C GLU A 7 5.26 15.20 -12.76
N ARG A 8 4.37 14.28 -12.34
CA ARG A 8 3.04 14.11 -12.97
C ARG A 8 1.92 14.83 -12.26
N ARG A 9 2.05 15.09 -10.96
CA ARG A 9 0.96 15.57 -10.08
C ARG A 9 1.35 16.81 -9.27
N GLY A 10 2.63 17.18 -9.22
CA GLY A 10 3.14 18.20 -8.31
C GLY A 10 3.27 17.70 -6.87
N GLU A 11 3.54 18.63 -5.95
CA GLU A 11 3.58 18.35 -4.52
C GLU A 11 2.18 18.06 -3.95
N GLY A 12 2.10 17.25 -2.89
CA GLY A 12 0.85 16.92 -2.23
C GLY A 12 0.84 15.53 -1.59
N LEU A 13 -0.37 15.04 -1.29
CA LEU A 13 -0.57 13.72 -0.69
C LEU A 13 -0.22 12.60 -1.70
N HIS A 14 0.79 11.79 -1.37
CA HIS A 14 1.23 10.69 -2.24
C HIS A 14 0.40 9.41 -2.06
N HIS A 15 0.19 8.99 -0.82
CA HIS A 15 -0.49 7.76 -0.44
C HIS A 15 -0.93 7.81 1.02
N VAL A 16 -1.78 6.87 1.43
CA VAL A 16 -2.21 6.70 2.82
C VAL A 16 -1.77 5.31 3.30
N GLY A 17 -1.05 5.29 4.42
CA GLY A 17 -0.67 4.06 5.11
C GLY A 17 -1.67 3.68 6.20
N TYR A 18 -2.14 2.45 6.21
CA TYR A 18 -2.97 1.88 7.26
C TYR A 18 -2.15 0.86 8.05
N ARG A 19 -2.09 1.03 9.36
CA ARG A 19 -1.51 0.02 10.23
C ARG A 19 -2.42 -1.21 10.26
N VAL A 20 -1.83 -2.38 10.13
CA VAL A 20 -2.50 -3.68 10.20
C VAL A 20 -1.73 -4.64 11.09
N ASP A 21 -2.44 -5.57 11.73
CA ASP A 21 -1.81 -6.57 12.60
C ASP A 21 -1.08 -7.65 11.79
N ASP A 22 -1.66 -8.05 10.65
CA ASP A 22 -1.09 -9.01 9.70
C ASP A 22 -1.26 -8.49 8.26
N CYS A 23 -0.13 -8.20 7.61
CA CYS A 23 -0.09 -7.64 6.27
C CYS A 23 -0.57 -8.65 5.20
N ALA A 24 -0.26 -9.94 5.36
CA ALA A 24 -0.66 -10.97 4.41
C ALA A 24 -2.17 -11.22 4.48
N ALA A 25 -2.71 -11.30 5.69
CA ALA A 25 -4.14 -11.46 5.91
C ALA A 25 -4.93 -10.24 5.39
N ALA A 26 -4.46 -9.02 5.69
CA ALA A 26 -5.10 -7.79 5.21
C ALA A 26 -5.06 -7.67 3.68
N LEU A 27 -3.94 -8.01 3.05
CA LEU A 27 -3.82 -8.02 1.59
C LEU A 27 -4.80 -9.01 0.96
N ALA A 28 -4.85 -10.25 1.47
CA ALA A 28 -5.77 -11.26 0.98
C ALA A 28 -7.24 -10.84 1.11
N ALA A 29 -7.61 -10.23 2.25
CA ALA A 29 -8.97 -9.73 2.47
C ALA A 29 -9.35 -8.62 1.48
N LEU A 30 -8.44 -7.68 1.19
CA LEU A 30 -8.69 -6.61 0.21
C LEU A 30 -8.82 -7.16 -1.21
N VAL A 31 -7.96 -8.11 -1.61
CA VAL A 31 -8.07 -8.76 -2.92
C VAL A 31 -9.41 -9.50 -3.05
N ALA A 32 -9.82 -10.23 -2.01
CA ALA A 32 -11.12 -10.90 -1.98
C ALA A 32 -12.30 -9.91 -2.07
N ALA A 33 -12.14 -8.70 -1.54
CA ALA A 33 -13.11 -7.61 -1.66
C ALA A 33 -13.05 -6.86 -3.01
N GLY A 34 -12.22 -7.29 -3.96
CA GLY A 34 -12.13 -6.73 -5.31
C GLY A 34 -11.07 -5.62 -5.47
N ALA A 35 -10.22 -5.39 -4.47
CA ALA A 35 -9.10 -4.48 -4.60
C ALA A 35 -8.07 -5.02 -5.60
N THR A 36 -7.36 -4.12 -6.28
CA THR A 36 -6.27 -4.49 -7.19
C THR A 36 -4.94 -4.36 -6.45
N PRO A 37 -4.25 -5.47 -6.13
CA PRO A 37 -2.96 -5.39 -5.44
C PRO A 37 -1.87 -4.89 -6.40
N ILE A 38 -0.85 -4.21 -5.87
CA ILE A 38 0.42 -3.95 -6.56
C ILE A 38 1.41 -5.06 -6.24
N ASP A 39 1.49 -5.44 -4.97
CA ASP A 39 2.37 -6.51 -4.49
C ASP A 39 1.59 -7.83 -4.43
N GLU A 40 2.15 -8.92 -4.96
CA GLU A 40 1.55 -10.25 -4.89
C GLU A 40 1.64 -10.87 -3.47
N ALA A 41 2.64 -10.45 -2.69
CA ALA A 41 2.84 -10.81 -1.30
C ALA A 41 3.47 -9.65 -0.52
N PRO A 42 3.28 -9.55 0.81
CA PRO A 42 3.95 -8.54 1.60
C PRO A 42 5.47 -8.63 1.49
N ARG A 43 6.13 -7.48 1.55
CA ARG A 43 7.59 -7.35 1.41
C ARG A 43 8.16 -6.45 2.50
N PRO A 44 9.48 -6.48 2.74
CA PRO A 44 10.12 -5.57 3.68
C PRO A 44 9.82 -4.10 3.35
N GLY A 45 9.41 -3.35 4.36
CA GLY A 45 9.18 -1.92 4.34
C GLY A 45 10.29 -1.13 5.04
N SER A 46 10.06 0.17 5.22
CA SER A 46 10.98 1.01 5.99
C SER A 46 10.92 0.68 7.49
N ARG A 47 11.97 1.01 8.24
CA ARG A 47 12.01 0.87 9.71
C ARG A 47 11.68 -0.55 10.21
N GLY A 48 12.02 -1.58 9.43
CA GLY A 48 11.79 -2.97 9.80
C GLY A 48 10.33 -3.44 9.70
N THR A 49 9.45 -2.66 9.06
CA THR A 49 8.04 -3.05 8.84
C THR A 49 7.89 -4.09 7.73
N THR A 50 6.71 -4.71 7.68
CA THR A 50 6.24 -5.53 6.54
C THR A 50 5.11 -4.77 5.85
N VAL A 51 5.20 -4.60 4.52
CA VAL A 51 4.26 -3.76 3.77
C VAL A 51 3.73 -4.41 2.49
N ALA A 52 2.55 -3.96 2.05
CA ALA A 52 1.97 -4.28 0.75
C ALA A 52 1.15 -3.10 0.22
N PHE A 53 1.11 -2.90 -1.09
CA PHE A 53 0.41 -1.79 -1.71
C PHE A 53 -0.80 -2.22 -2.52
N ILE A 54 -1.85 -1.39 -2.50
CA ILE A 54 -3.05 -1.52 -3.33
C ILE A 54 -3.06 -0.42 -4.39
N HIS A 55 -3.32 -0.81 -5.63
CA HIS A 55 -3.33 0.09 -6.77
C HIS A 55 -4.52 1.05 -6.69
N PRO A 56 -4.33 2.36 -6.99
CA PRO A 56 -5.41 3.37 -6.96
C PRO A 56 -6.68 3.00 -7.73
N LYS A 57 -6.54 2.21 -8.80
CA LYS A 57 -7.65 1.70 -9.62
C LYS A 57 -8.64 0.85 -8.81
N GLY A 58 -8.17 0.12 -7.80
CA GLY A 58 -8.99 -0.67 -6.89
C GLY A 58 -9.30 0.02 -5.56
N ALA A 59 -8.99 1.32 -5.44
CA ALA A 59 -9.04 2.07 -4.19
C ALA A 59 -9.46 3.54 -4.40
N PHE A 60 -10.44 3.78 -5.28
CA PHE A 60 -11.04 5.10 -5.54
C PHE A 60 -10.03 6.24 -5.84
N GLY A 61 -8.91 5.91 -6.48
CA GLY A 61 -7.87 6.88 -6.83
C GLY A 61 -6.78 7.05 -5.77
N THR A 62 -6.86 6.37 -4.63
CA THR A 62 -5.87 6.45 -3.54
C THR A 62 -4.87 5.31 -3.63
N LEU A 63 -3.57 5.63 -3.62
CA LEU A 63 -2.54 4.63 -3.37
C LEU A 63 -2.59 4.28 -1.88
N ILE A 64 -2.84 3.02 -1.56
CA ILE A 64 -2.93 2.54 -0.18
C ILE A 64 -1.72 1.66 0.13
N GLU A 65 -1.11 1.89 1.29
CA GLU A 65 -0.07 1.03 1.87
C GLU A 65 -0.64 0.34 3.12
N LEU A 66 -0.48 -0.98 3.21
CA LEU A 66 -0.71 -1.75 4.43
C LEU A 66 0.62 -1.84 5.17
N VAL A 67 0.63 -1.51 6.46
CA VAL A 67 1.86 -1.47 7.27
C VAL A 67 1.69 -2.34 8.50
N GLN A 68 2.42 -3.44 8.56
CA GLN A 68 2.58 -4.24 9.76
C GLN A 68 3.87 -3.87 10.47
N GLU A 69 3.76 -3.50 11.74
CA GLU A 69 4.92 -3.31 12.61
C GLU A 69 5.43 -4.68 13.05
N ASN A 70 6.72 -4.93 12.86
CA ASN A 70 7.36 -6.12 13.40
C ASN A 70 7.94 -5.75 14.78
N PRO A 71 7.75 -6.58 15.81
CA PRO A 71 8.28 -6.35 17.15
C PRO A 71 9.81 -6.36 17.21
#